data_AF-A0A6V7JF76-F1
#
_entry.id   AF-A0A6V7JF76-F1
#
_cell.length_a   1.000
_cell.length_b   1.000
_cell.length_c   1.000
_cell.angle_alpha   90.00
_cell.angle_beta   90.00
_cell.angle_gamma   90.00
#
_symmetry.space_group_name_H-M   'P 1'
#
loop_
_entity.id
_entity.type
_entity.pdbx_description
1 polymer ?
#
loop_
_entity_poly.entity_id
_entity_poly.type
_entity_poly.pdbx_seq_one_letter_code
_entity_poly.pdbx_strand_id
1 'polypeptide(L)'
;MSEIVQTRFTNIWISADTIFNMTELGRDQRHCLDVIHKNIDKIIAERKAKWEASKNDDSNESIKKRPAFMDLLLEVSQNGTILSDTDIRDEVNTFMFAGHDTVATSLAWFFYLLGHHPDYQ
;
A
#
# COMPACT_ATOMS: atom_id res chain seq x y z
N MET A 1 10.18 6.55 -9.06
CA MET A 1 9.96 7.12 -7.71
C MET A 1 11.27 7.36 -6.97
N SER A 2 12.10 6.33 -6.69
CA SER A 2 13.37 6.51 -5.96
C SER A 2 14.31 7.55 -6.62
N GLU A 3 14.51 7.47 -7.94
CA GLU A 3 15.32 8.43 -8.71
C GLU A 3 14.79 9.87 -8.65
N ILE A 4 13.47 10.04 -8.65
CA ILE A 4 12.81 11.35 -8.55
C ILE A 4 13.08 11.95 -7.17
N VAL A 5 12.95 11.15 -6.10
CA VAL A 5 13.25 11.58 -4.72
C VAL A 5 14.73 11.96 -4.57
N GLN A 6 15.63 11.15 -5.12
CA GLN A 6 17.07 11.43 -5.09
C GLN A 6 17.44 12.71 -5.85
N THR A 7 16.81 12.95 -7.00
CA THR A 7 17.00 14.18 -7.79
C THR A 7 16.51 15.41 -7.03
N ARG A 8 15.34 15.33 -6.36
CA ARG A 8 14.83 16.44 -5.54
C ARG A 8 15.70 16.73 -4.31
N PHE A 9 16.32 15.71 -3.74
CA PHE A 9 17.23 15.88 -2.59
C PHE A 9 18.54 16.56 -2.98
N THR A 10 19.09 16.22 -4.15
CA THR A 10 20.39 16.73 -4.60
C THR A 10 20.31 18.07 -5.33
N ASN A 11 19.13 18.45 -5.82
CA ASN A 11 18.96 19.62 -6.69
C ASN A 11 18.03 20.67 -6.07
N ILE A 12 18.64 21.71 -5.48
CA ILE A 12 17.94 22.76 -4.70
C ILE A 12 16.83 23.46 -5.51
N TRP A 13 17.05 23.66 -6.82
CA TRP A 13 16.09 24.35 -7.70
C TRP A 13 14.80 23.56 -7.94
N ILE A 14 14.91 22.22 -7.95
CA ILE A 14 13.78 21.30 -8.18
C ILE A 14 13.16 20.88 -6.82
N SER A 15 13.73 21.33 -5.70
CA SER A 15 13.17 21.11 -4.37
C SER A 15 11.80 21.79 -4.21
N ALA A 16 11.64 23.00 -4.78
CA ALA A 16 10.40 23.76 -4.71
C ALA A 16 9.27 23.05 -5.48
N ASP A 17 8.16 22.76 -4.77
CA ASP A 17 7.03 21.99 -5.32
C ASP A 17 6.43 22.61 -6.58
N THR A 18 6.33 23.94 -6.65
CA THR A 18 5.78 24.64 -7.80
C THR A 18 6.62 24.39 -9.06
N ILE A 19 7.94 24.49 -8.94
CA ILE A 19 8.86 24.29 -10.07
C ILE A 19 8.82 22.81 -10.47
N PHE A 20 8.92 21.91 -9.51
CA PHE A 20 8.88 20.48 -9.73
C PHE A 20 7.58 20.04 -10.43
N ASN A 21 6.43 20.56 -10.02
CA ASN A 21 5.13 20.21 -10.57
C ASN A 21 4.96 20.59 -12.06
N MET A 22 5.75 21.54 -12.57
CA MET A 22 5.79 21.94 -13.97
C MET A 22 6.78 21.10 -14.81
N THR A 23 7.71 20.38 -14.17
CA THR A 23 8.66 19.50 -14.86
C THR A 23 8.01 18.21 -15.38
N GLU A 24 8.69 17.52 -16.29
CA GLU A 24 8.28 16.19 -16.75
C GLU A 24 8.28 15.16 -15.62
N LEU A 25 9.33 15.18 -14.78
CA LEU A 25 9.44 14.32 -13.60
C LEU A 25 8.26 14.48 -12.63
N GLY A 26 7.79 15.71 -12.43
CA GLY A 26 6.62 15.99 -11.60
C GLY A 26 5.32 15.46 -12.19
N ARG A 27 5.17 15.46 -13.53
CA ARG A 27 4.02 14.86 -14.21
C ARG A 27 4.04 13.34 -14.07
N ASP A 28 5.19 12.72 -14.27
CA ASP A 28 5.36 11.27 -14.14
C ASP A 28 5.09 10.79 -12.72
N GLN A 29 5.63 11.48 -11.71
CA GLN A 29 5.34 11.17 -10.31
C GLN A 29 3.83 11.26 -10.03
N ARG A 30 3.16 12.31 -10.51
CA ARG A 30 1.71 12.48 -10.30
C ARG A 30 0.90 11.38 -10.99
N HIS A 31 1.30 10.98 -12.19
CA HIS A 31 0.67 9.87 -12.90
C HIS A 31 0.85 8.54 -12.15
N CYS A 32 2.05 8.23 -11.67
CA CYS A 32 2.29 7.04 -10.86
C CYS A 32 1.47 7.04 -9.57
N LEU A 33 1.40 8.18 -8.88
CA LEU A 33 0.60 8.32 -7.66
C LEU A 33 -0.89 8.11 -7.94
N ASP A 34 -1.42 8.67 -9.02
CA ASP A 34 -2.82 8.47 -9.45
C ASP A 34 -3.13 6.98 -9.67
N VAL A 35 -2.24 6.25 -10.34
CA VAL A 35 -2.38 4.80 -10.55
C VAL A 35 -2.39 4.05 -9.23
N ILE A 36 -1.51 4.39 -8.29
CA ILE A 36 -1.43 3.75 -6.96
C ILE A 36 -2.72 4.02 -6.19
N HIS A 37 -3.15 5.28 -6.07
CA HIS A 37 -4.36 5.64 -5.34
C HIS A 37 -5.60 4.98 -5.93
N LYS A 38 -5.75 4.96 -7.26
CA LYS A 38 -6.85 4.29 -7.95
C LYS A 38 -6.92 2.79 -7.65
N ASN A 39 -5.78 2.11 -7.63
CA ASN A 39 -5.72 0.68 -7.30
C ASN A 39 -6.11 0.42 -5.84
N ILE A 40 -5.61 1.25 -4.92
CA ILE A 40 -5.91 1.14 -3.49
C ILE A 40 -7.39 1.42 -3.22
N ASP A 41 -7.95 2.47 -3.82
CA ASP A 41 -9.36 2.80 -3.69
C ASP A 41 -10.25 1.64 -4.16
N LYS A 42 -9.87 0.99 -5.26
CA LYS A 42 -10.56 -0.21 -5.74
C LYS A 42 -10.50 -1.36 -4.72
N ILE A 43 -9.32 -1.63 -4.16
CA ILE A 43 -9.15 -2.69 -3.14
C ILE A 43 -9.97 -2.40 -1.89
N ILE A 44 -9.95 -1.15 -1.42
CA ILE A 44 -10.72 -0.71 -0.25
C ILE A 44 -12.23 -0.86 -0.51
N ALA A 45 -12.71 -0.42 -1.66
CA ALA A 45 -14.12 -0.54 -2.04
C ALA A 45 -14.57 -2.02 -2.12
N GLU A 46 -13.77 -2.88 -2.77
CA GLU A 46 -14.04 -4.32 -2.85
C GLU A 46 -14.07 -4.97 -1.47
N ARG A 47 -13.16 -4.58 -0.57
CA ARG A 47 -13.11 -5.14 0.79
C ARG A 47 -14.28 -4.66 1.65
N LYS A 48 -14.62 -3.37 1.60
CA LYS A 48 -15.79 -2.81 2.28
C LYS A 48 -17.07 -3.53 1.85
N ALA A 49 -17.27 -3.74 0.54
CA ALA A 49 -18.43 -4.45 0.02
C ALA A 49 -18.52 -5.90 0.52
N LYS A 50 -17.40 -6.64 0.53
CA LYS A 50 -17.35 -8.00 1.09
C LYS A 50 -17.63 -8.04 2.58
N TRP A 51 -17.12 -7.07 3.32
CA TRP A 51 -17.29 -6.99 4.76
C TRP A 51 -18.75 -6.73 5.17
N GLU A 52 -19.44 -5.83 4.48
CA GLU A 52 -20.88 -5.60 4.67
C GLU A 52 -21.73 -6.82 4.27
N ALA A 53 -21.36 -7.52 3.19
CA ALA A 53 -22.03 -8.76 2.80
C ALA A 53 -21.87 -9.86 3.86
N SER A 54 -20.68 -9.99 4.46
CA SER A 54 -20.41 -10.97 5.52
C SER A 54 -21.10 -10.66 6.84
N LYS A 55 -21.50 -9.41 7.12
CA LYS A 55 -22.32 -9.08 8.30
C LYS A 55 -23.78 -9.54 8.19
N ASN A 56 -24.31 -9.67 6.97
CA ASN A 56 -25.72 -10.01 6.75
C ASN A 56 -25.98 -11.53 6.74
N ASP A 57 -24.92 -12.36 6.62
CA ASP A 57 -25.00 -13.83 6.59
C ASP A 57 -24.72 -14.39 8.01
N ASP A 58 -25.59 -14.03 8.95
CA ASP A 58 -25.43 -14.33 10.38
C ASP A 58 -25.88 -15.77 10.70
N SER A 59 -25.31 -16.74 9.99
CA SER A 59 -25.45 -18.17 10.30
C SER A 59 -24.11 -18.73 10.78
N ASN A 60 -23.92 -18.69 12.10
CA ASN A 60 -23.11 -19.59 12.91
C ASN A 60 -21.83 -20.16 12.28
N GLU A 61 -20.69 -19.48 12.46
CA GLU A 61 -19.51 -20.13 13.06
C GLU A 61 -18.49 -19.09 13.50
N SER A 62 -18.46 -18.85 14.81
CA SER A 62 -17.45 -18.08 15.53
C SER A 62 -16.10 -18.82 15.59
N ILE A 63 -15.54 -19.18 14.43
CA ILE A 63 -14.11 -19.43 14.37
C ILE A 63 -13.48 -18.05 14.47
N LYS A 64 -12.74 -17.80 15.56
CA LYS A 64 -11.86 -16.63 15.76
C LYS A 64 -10.84 -16.54 14.61
N LYS A 65 -11.27 -16.18 13.42
CA LYS A 65 -10.41 -15.79 12.32
C LYS A 65 -9.72 -14.53 12.80
N ARG A 66 -8.40 -14.58 12.90
CA ARG A 66 -7.59 -13.38 13.11
C ARG A 66 -8.00 -12.41 12.00
N PRO A 67 -8.58 -11.24 12.33
CA PRO A 67 -9.05 -10.32 11.30
C PRO A 67 -7.86 -9.95 10.43
N ALA A 68 -8.05 -9.97 9.12
CA ALA A 68 -7.03 -9.42 8.23
C ALA A 68 -6.85 -7.94 8.57
N PHE A 69 -5.67 -7.38 8.33
CA PHE A 69 -5.35 -5.98 8.66
C PHE A 69 -6.45 -4.99 8.24
N MET A 70 -6.98 -5.12 7.02
CA MET A 70 -8.07 -4.28 6.53
C MET A 70 -9.39 -4.47 7.29
N ASP A 71 -9.71 -5.69 7.74
CA ASP A 71 -10.94 -5.94 8.50
C ASP A 71 -10.86 -5.27 9.87
N LEU A 72 -9.67 -5.27 10.48
CA LEU A 72 -9.42 -4.56 11.73
C LEU A 72 -9.58 -3.04 11.55
N LEU A 73 -9.04 -2.46 10.48
CA LEU A 73 -9.23 -1.03 10.18
C LEU A 73 -10.70 -0.66 10.02
N LEU A 74 -11.48 -1.50 9.33
CA LEU A 74 -12.91 -1.29 9.12
C LEU A 74 -13.71 -1.43 10.42
N GLU A 75 -13.38 -2.40 11.27
CA GLU A 75 -14.00 -2.58 12.59
C GLU A 75 -13.71 -1.38 13.52
N VAL A 76 -12.45 -0.93 13.57
CA VAL A 76 -12.01 0.20 14.39
C VAL A 76 -12.65 1.52 13.94
N SER A 77 -12.87 1.70 12.63
CA SER A 77 -13.59 2.85 12.07
C SER A 77 -15.04 2.94 12.58
N GLN A 78 -15.68 1.80 12.90
CA GLN A 78 -17.06 1.76 13.41
C GLN A 78 -17.16 1.83 14.94
N ASN A 79 -16.16 1.35 15.68
CA ASN A 79 -16.22 1.16 17.13
C ASN A 79 -15.77 2.36 17.98
N GLY A 80 -15.73 3.59 17.42
CA GLY A 80 -15.62 4.83 18.20
C GLY A 80 -14.33 5.64 18.01
N THR A 81 -13.36 5.14 17.26
CA THR A 81 -12.27 5.93 16.67
C THR A 81 -12.66 6.23 15.23
N ILE A 82 -13.02 7.49 14.94
CA ILE A 82 -13.41 7.90 13.58
C ILE A 82 -12.15 7.94 12.72
N LEU A 83 -11.72 6.79 12.21
CA LEU A 83 -10.79 6.71 11.08
C LEU A 83 -11.56 7.17 9.85
N SER A 84 -11.13 8.27 9.24
CA SER A 84 -11.67 8.71 7.97
C SER A 84 -11.27 7.74 6.86
N ASP A 85 -12.00 7.76 5.75
CA ASP A 85 -11.64 7.00 4.55
C ASP A 85 -10.24 7.35 4.03
N THR A 86 -9.77 8.57 4.30
CA THR A 86 -8.42 9.01 3.99
C THR A 86 -7.39 8.35 4.90
N ASP A 87 -7.66 8.27 6.20
CA ASP A 87 -6.74 7.61 7.15
C ASP A 87 -6.62 6.12 6.84
N ILE A 88 -7.73 5.44 6.52
CA ILE A 88 -7.73 4.04 6.10
C ILE A 88 -6.90 3.88 4.81
N ARG A 89 -7.07 4.78 3.84
CA ARG A 89 -6.28 4.75 2.60
C ARG A 89 -4.79 4.90 2.90
N ASP A 90 -4.41 5.84 3.76
CA ASP A 90 -3.01 6.14 4.06
C ASP A 90 -2.32 4.98 4.80
N GLU A 91 -3.01 4.33 5.73
CA GLU A 91 -2.52 3.12 6.42
C GLU A 91 -2.37 1.94 5.45
N VAL A 92 -3.34 1.73 4.56
CA VAL A 92 -3.26 0.68 3.52
C VAL A 92 -2.10 0.96 2.56
N ASN A 93 -1.90 2.22 2.17
CA ASN A 93 -0.83 2.64 1.26
C ASN A 93 0.55 2.39 1.89
N THR A 94 0.70 2.75 3.16
CA THR A 94 1.92 2.52 3.95
C THR A 94 2.24 1.03 4.06
N PHE A 95 1.24 0.21 4.41
CA PHE A 95 1.42 -1.23 4.54
C PHE A 95 1.78 -1.90 3.21
N MET A 96 1.09 -1.54 2.12
CA MET A 96 1.37 -2.05 0.78
C MET A 96 2.79 -1.72 0.32
N PHE A 97 3.23 -0.47 0.54
CA PHE A 97 4.57 -0.04 0.18
C PHE A 97 5.65 -0.80 0.97
N ALA A 98 5.50 -0.84 2.30
CA ALA A 98 6.47 -1.49 3.18
C ALA A 98 6.56 -3.01 2.93
N GLY A 99 5.41 -3.67 2.73
CA GLY A 99 5.34 -5.12 2.60
C GLY A 99 5.74 -5.65 1.22
N HIS A 100 5.45 -4.92 0.14
CA HIS A 100 5.71 -5.42 -1.21
C HIS A 100 7.18 -5.32 -1.61
N ASP A 101 7.76 -4.12 -1.53
CA ASP A 101 9.10 -3.85 -2.10
C ASP A 101 10.22 -4.55 -1.31
N THR A 102 10.08 -4.60 0.01
CA THR A 102 11.06 -5.25 0.90
C THR A 102 11.05 -6.77 0.74
N VAL A 103 9.88 -7.40 0.65
CA VAL A 103 9.74 -8.85 0.45
C VAL A 103 10.18 -9.24 -0.95
N ALA A 104 9.81 -8.48 -1.98
CA ALA A 104 10.27 -8.73 -3.34
C ALA A 104 11.80 -8.69 -3.44
N THR A 105 12.43 -7.68 -2.86
CA THR A 105 13.90 -7.56 -2.81
C THR A 105 14.53 -8.72 -2.03
N SER A 106 13.95 -9.07 -0.88
CA SER A 106 14.45 -10.18 -0.06
C SER A 106 14.36 -11.51 -0.79
N LEU A 107 13.25 -11.78 -1.49
CA LEU A 107 13.06 -12.98 -2.29
C LEU A 107 14.00 -13.01 -3.50
N ALA A 108 14.22 -11.88 -4.17
CA ALA A 108 15.17 -11.80 -5.27
C ALA A 108 16.59 -12.22 -4.84
N TRP A 109 17.05 -11.70 -3.70
CA TRP A 109 18.33 -12.10 -3.11
C TRP A 109 18.34 -13.56 -2.64
N PHE A 110 17.25 -14.01 -2.02
CA PHE A 110 17.12 -15.40 -1.60
C PHE A 110 17.29 -16.36 -2.78
N PHE A 111 16.54 -16.15 -3.88
CA PHE A 111 16.65 -17.00 -5.06
C PHE A 111 17.99 -16.89 -5.77
N TYR A 112 18.58 -15.69 -5.81
CA TYR A 112 19.93 -15.48 -6.32
C TYR A 112 20.95 -16.36 -5.57
N LEU A 113 20.93 -16.30 -4.23
CA LEU A 113 21.83 -17.10 -3.39
C LEU A 113 21.54 -18.59 -3.52
N LEU A 114 20.27 -18.99 -3.56
CA LEU A 114 19.88 -20.39 -3.71
C LEU A 114 20.42 -20.99 -5.01
N GLY A 115 20.33 -20.26 -6.13
CA GLY A 115 20.86 -20.71 -7.42
C GLY A 115 22.40 -20.81 -7.46
N HIS A 116 23.11 -20.04 -6.62
CA HIS A 116 24.55 -20.10 -6.50
C HIS A 116 25.05 -21.16 -5.51
N HIS A 117 24.17 -21.74 -4.69
CA HIS A 117 24.50 -22.79 -3.74
C HIS A 117 23.56 -24.00 -3.87
N PRO A 118 23.76 -24.86 -4.89
CA PRO A 118 22.91 -26.02 -5.15
C PRO A 118 22.83 -27.01 -3.98
N ASP A 119 23.85 -27.02 -3.12
CA ASP A 119 23.91 -27.89 -1.93
C ASP A 119 22.82 -27.56 -0.88
N TYR A 120 22.24 -26.36 -0.96
CA TYR A 120 21.20 -25.86 -0.05
C TYR A 120 19.85 -25.62 -0.75
N GLN A 121 19.74 -25.93 -2.05
CA GLN A 121 18.51 -25.79 -2.85
C GLN A 121 17.52 -26.92 -2.58
#